data_AF-A0A0K0E7N4-F1
#
_entry.id   AF-A0A0K0E7N4-F1
#
_cell.length_a   1.000
_cell.length_b   1.000
_cell.length_c   1.000
_cell.angle_alpha   90.00
_cell.angle_beta   90.00
_cell.angle_gamma   90.00
#
_symmetry.space_group_name_H-M   'P 1'
#
loop_
_entity.id
_entity.type
_entity.pdbx_description
1 polymer ?
#
loop_
_entity_poly.entity_id
_entity_poly.type
_entity_poly.pdbx_seq_one_letter_code
_entity_poly.pdbx_strand_id
1 'polypeptide(L)'
;MSTALPTLPHPVRGSLKLPLSIKDFENINNTETILSLIQMVKLEELKKFLNCNDELGEIIHKDVKRRWEISEQRAKDIEAYMEVKKPAADTIEDDRFDIFCDYLDKACQAFEIYDEHEHREINFGKRIYLECELLEIINKSFDTIYKKMEKLDEFKDDRDGALNERDIMRIDIRTMDVQYSLIHERFLKSFLEMEW
;
A
#
# COMPACT_ATOMS: atom_id res chain seq x y z
N MET A 1 -11.84 -6.26 -18.20
CA MET A 1 -12.04 -5.80 -16.81
C MET A 1 -12.46 -4.34 -16.85
N SER A 2 -13.26 -3.87 -15.90
CA SER A 2 -13.74 -2.48 -15.86
C SER A 2 -12.57 -1.54 -15.65
N THR A 3 -12.24 -0.69 -16.62
CA THR A 3 -11.21 0.36 -16.51
C THR A 3 -11.67 1.56 -15.67
N ALA A 4 -12.62 1.34 -14.75
CA ALA A 4 -13.14 2.39 -13.89
C ALA A 4 -12.09 2.71 -12.83
N LEU A 5 -11.65 3.96 -12.81
CA LEU A 5 -10.83 4.49 -11.73
C LEU A 5 -11.51 4.19 -10.40
N PRO A 6 -10.77 3.71 -9.39
CA PRO A 6 -11.39 3.42 -8.11
C PRO A 6 -11.96 4.71 -7.51
N THR A 7 -13.26 4.70 -7.22
CA THR A 7 -13.93 5.80 -6.53
C THR A 7 -13.36 5.95 -5.11
N LEU A 8 -13.01 7.18 -4.74
CA LEU A 8 -12.54 7.49 -3.40
C LEU A 8 -13.71 7.51 -2.39
N PRO A 9 -13.53 6.99 -1.17
CA PRO A 9 -12.29 6.47 -0.61
C PRO A 9 -12.04 4.98 -0.98
N HIS A 10 -10.77 4.67 -1.30
CA HIS A 10 -10.35 3.33 -1.71
C HIS A 10 -10.61 2.29 -0.59
N PRO A 11 -11.27 1.14 -0.86
CA PRO A 11 -11.68 0.19 0.18
C PRO A 11 -10.51 -0.35 1.02
N VAL A 12 -9.31 -0.42 0.44
CA VAL A 12 -8.09 -0.86 1.14
C VAL A 12 -7.60 0.14 2.18
N ARG A 13 -7.69 1.45 1.88
CA ARG A 13 -7.22 2.46 2.81
C ARG A 13 -8.20 2.71 3.93
N GLY A 14 -9.50 2.56 3.68
CA GLY A 14 -10.55 3.00 4.60
C GLY A 14 -10.66 4.52 4.67
N SER A 15 -11.70 4.99 5.37
CA SER A 15 -12.02 6.42 5.51
C SER A 15 -12.37 6.84 6.93
N LEU A 16 -12.69 5.88 7.79
CA LEU A 16 -13.15 6.11 9.15
C LEU A 16 -12.00 6.10 10.15
N LYS A 17 -12.20 6.82 11.26
CA LYS A 17 -11.39 6.65 12.46
C LYS A 17 -11.86 5.43 13.23
N LEU A 18 -11.05 4.92 14.15
CA LEU A 18 -11.53 3.89 15.07
C LEU A 18 -12.78 4.41 15.80
N PRO A 19 -13.88 3.64 15.81
CA PRO A 19 -15.11 4.03 16.49
C PRO A 19 -15.01 3.91 18.01
N LEU A 20 -14.06 3.13 18.52
CA LEU A 20 -13.89 2.77 19.92
C LEU A 20 -12.41 2.84 20.32
N SER A 21 -12.14 2.85 21.63
CA SER A 21 -10.77 2.71 22.12
C SER A 21 -10.28 1.26 21.97
N ILE A 22 -8.95 1.05 21.98
CA ILE A 22 -8.38 -0.31 21.91
C ILE A 22 -8.90 -1.19 23.05
N LYS A 23 -9.00 -0.65 24.26
CA LYS A 23 -9.55 -1.37 25.42
C LYS A 23 -11.01 -1.78 25.22
N ASP A 24 -11.81 -0.96 24.54
CA ASP A 24 -13.19 -1.31 24.23
C ASP A 24 -13.25 -2.46 23.23
N PHE A 25 -12.37 -2.47 22.22
CA PHE A 25 -12.25 -3.59 21.28
C PHE A 25 -11.86 -4.90 21.98
N GLU A 26 -10.95 -4.84 22.96
CA GLU A 26 -10.54 -6.02 23.76
C GLU A 26 -11.70 -6.62 24.58
N ASN A 27 -12.77 -5.87 24.83
CA ASN A 27 -13.94 -6.33 25.55
C ASN A 27 -15.06 -6.88 24.63
N ILE A 28 -14.85 -6.89 23.30
CA ILE A 28 -15.84 -7.41 22.34
C ILE A 28 -15.62 -8.90 22.12
N ASN A 29 -16.54 -9.73 22.62
CA ASN A 29 -16.45 -11.19 22.48
C ASN A 29 -16.91 -11.74 21.12
N ASN A 30 -17.26 -10.87 20.16
CA ASN A 30 -17.76 -11.26 18.85
C ASN A 30 -16.80 -10.80 17.74
N THR A 31 -16.16 -11.75 17.07
CA THR A 31 -15.23 -11.53 15.97
C THR A 31 -15.85 -10.80 14.78
N GLU A 32 -17.07 -11.13 14.39
CA GLU A 32 -17.77 -10.48 13.26
C GLU A 32 -18.06 -9.01 13.57
N THR A 33 -18.43 -8.71 14.82
CA THR A 33 -18.61 -7.33 15.29
C THR A 33 -17.30 -6.55 15.17
N ILE A 34 -16.18 -7.10 15.65
CA ILE A 34 -14.86 -6.44 15.53
C ILE A 34 -14.53 -6.17 14.06
N LEU A 35 -14.63 -7.19 13.20
CA LEU A 35 -14.32 -7.06 11.77
C LEU A 35 -15.20 -6.01 11.08
N SER A 36 -16.50 -5.98 11.37
CA SER A 36 -17.41 -4.98 10.78
C SER A 36 -17.08 -3.54 11.22
N LEU A 37 -16.62 -3.36 12.47
CA LEU A 37 -16.21 -2.05 13.00
C LEU A 37 -14.91 -1.55 12.37
N ILE A 38 -14.00 -2.44 11.97
CA ILE A 38 -12.69 -2.05 11.42
C ILE A 38 -12.61 -2.05 9.89
N GLN A 39 -13.56 -2.69 9.19
CA GLN A 39 -13.51 -2.90 7.74
C GLN A 39 -13.28 -1.61 6.93
N MET A 40 -13.83 -0.48 7.40
CA MET A 40 -13.75 0.83 6.75
C MET A 40 -12.80 1.81 7.47
N VAL A 41 -12.07 1.33 8.48
CA VAL A 41 -11.10 2.13 9.25
C VAL A 41 -9.82 2.36 8.46
N LYS A 42 -9.21 3.53 8.65
CA LYS A 42 -7.95 3.91 8.02
C LYS A 42 -6.80 2.99 8.43
N LEU A 43 -5.88 2.69 7.50
CA LEU A 43 -4.64 1.95 7.83
C LEU A 43 -3.87 2.59 8.99
N GLU A 44 -3.64 3.90 8.95
CA GLU A 44 -3.06 4.69 10.05
C GLU A 44 -3.76 4.48 11.41
N GLU A 45 -5.07 4.24 11.39
CA GLU A 45 -5.83 3.99 12.61
C GLU A 45 -5.69 2.54 13.08
N LEU A 46 -5.51 1.58 12.17
CA LEU A 46 -5.18 0.19 12.51
C LEU A 46 -3.80 0.05 13.16
N LYS A 47 -2.84 0.92 12.82
CA LYS A 47 -1.51 0.95 13.46
C LYS A 47 -1.58 1.18 14.98
N LYS A 48 -2.70 1.73 15.50
CA LYS A 48 -2.91 1.93 16.94
C LYS A 48 -3.09 0.62 17.72
N PHE A 49 -3.31 -0.52 17.04
CA PHE A 49 -3.32 -1.85 17.63
C PHE A 49 -1.92 -2.41 17.93
N LEU A 50 -0.84 -1.61 17.79
CA LEU A 50 0.55 -2.02 18.04
C LEU A 50 0.76 -2.81 19.34
N ASN A 51 0.06 -2.42 20.42
CA ASN A 51 0.19 -3.02 21.75
C ASN A 51 -1.09 -3.74 22.22
N CYS A 52 -1.95 -4.19 21.30
CA CYS A 52 -3.11 -5.00 21.67
C CYS A 52 -2.70 -6.41 22.10
N ASN A 53 -3.60 -7.10 22.79
CA ASN A 53 -3.41 -8.53 23.06
C ASN A 53 -3.47 -9.37 21.76
N ASP A 54 -2.85 -10.55 21.79
CA ASP A 54 -2.72 -11.41 20.61
C ASP A 54 -4.06 -11.92 20.07
N GLU A 55 -5.06 -12.16 20.92
CA GLU A 55 -6.39 -12.61 20.48
C GLU A 55 -7.08 -11.56 19.61
N LEU A 56 -7.08 -10.30 20.06
CA LEU A 56 -7.57 -9.18 19.27
C LEU A 56 -6.70 -8.98 18.03
N GLY A 57 -5.37 -9.01 18.19
CA GLY A 57 -4.43 -8.85 17.10
C GLY A 57 -4.65 -9.85 15.97
N GLU A 58 -4.89 -11.11 16.28
CA GLU A 58 -5.21 -12.14 15.29
C GLU A 58 -6.49 -11.82 14.51
N ILE A 59 -7.53 -11.32 15.19
CA ILE A 59 -8.78 -10.90 14.55
C ILE A 59 -8.55 -9.71 13.62
N ILE A 60 -7.82 -8.67 14.06
CA ILE A 60 -7.51 -7.50 13.24
C ILE A 60 -6.66 -7.91 12.04
N HIS A 61 -5.70 -8.82 12.23
CA HIS A 61 -4.82 -9.31 11.16
C HIS A 61 -5.60 -9.99 10.03
N LYS A 62 -6.74 -10.63 10.32
CA LYS A 62 -7.63 -11.17 9.26
C LYS A 62 -8.13 -10.08 8.30
N ASP A 63 -8.46 -8.88 8.80
CA ASP A 63 -8.82 -7.76 7.91
C ASP A 63 -7.59 -7.21 7.16
N VAL A 64 -6.41 -7.21 7.78
CA VAL A 64 -5.16 -6.80 7.10
C VAL A 64 -4.84 -7.76 5.94
N LYS A 65 -4.97 -9.08 6.13
CA LYS A 65 -4.83 -10.06 5.05
C LYS A 65 -5.81 -9.82 3.90
N ARG A 66 -7.08 -9.58 4.21
CA ARG A 66 -8.08 -9.18 3.19
C ARG A 66 -7.64 -7.92 2.41
N ARG A 67 -6.98 -6.96 3.05
CA ARG A 67 -6.46 -5.74 2.40
C ARG A 67 -5.24 -6.01 1.52
N TRP A 68 -4.42 -6.99 1.85
CA TRP A 68 -3.36 -7.49 0.98
C TRP A 68 -3.93 -8.12 -0.29
N GLU A 69 -4.89 -9.05 -0.16
CA GLU A 69 -5.56 -9.68 -1.31
C GLU A 69 -6.15 -8.65 -2.28
N ILE A 70 -6.79 -7.60 -1.74
CA ILE A 70 -7.31 -6.51 -2.58
C ILE A 70 -6.15 -5.76 -3.25
N SER A 71 -5.06 -5.47 -2.54
CA SER A 71 -3.89 -4.79 -3.12
C SER A 71 -3.22 -5.60 -4.23
N GLU A 72 -3.12 -6.92 -4.09
CA GLU A 72 -2.63 -7.81 -5.17
C GLU A 72 -3.50 -7.73 -6.42
N GLN A 73 -4.83 -7.74 -6.24
CA GLN A 73 -5.74 -7.58 -7.36
C GLN A 73 -5.56 -6.21 -8.03
N ARG A 74 -5.32 -5.14 -7.24
CA ARG A 74 -5.03 -3.81 -7.80
C ARG A 74 -3.76 -3.79 -8.62
N ALA A 75 -2.70 -4.49 -8.20
CA ALA A 75 -1.45 -4.55 -8.96
C ALA A 75 -1.73 -5.09 -10.37
N LYS A 76 -2.44 -6.22 -10.46
CA LYS A 76 -2.87 -6.84 -11.72
C LYS A 76 -3.76 -5.90 -12.55
N ASP A 77 -4.69 -5.21 -11.91
CA ASP A 77 -5.59 -4.26 -12.59
C ASP A 77 -4.83 -3.04 -13.14
N ILE A 78 -3.79 -2.57 -12.46
CA ILE A 78 -2.93 -1.46 -12.90
C ILE A 78 -2.06 -1.90 -14.07
N GLU A 79 -1.41 -3.06 -13.98
CA GLU A 79 -0.60 -3.63 -15.07
C GLU A 79 -1.44 -3.75 -16.35
N ALA A 80 -2.64 -4.34 -16.25
CA ALA A 80 -3.55 -4.46 -17.38
C ALA A 80 -4.00 -3.09 -17.93
N TYR A 81 -4.25 -2.13 -17.05
CA TYR A 81 -4.63 -0.77 -17.42
C TYR A 81 -3.49 -0.03 -18.14
N MET A 82 -2.25 -0.19 -17.67
CA MET A 82 -1.07 0.40 -18.29
C MET A 82 -0.80 -0.22 -19.66
N GLU A 83 -0.86 -1.54 -19.78
CA GLU A 83 -0.64 -2.24 -21.05
C GLU A 83 -1.63 -1.79 -22.15
N VAL A 84 -2.92 -1.65 -21.80
CA VAL A 84 -3.94 -1.15 -22.74
C VAL A 84 -3.70 0.30 -23.18
N LYS A 85 -3.04 1.09 -22.33
CA LYS A 85 -2.75 2.51 -22.57
C LYS A 85 -1.32 2.78 -23.01
N LYS A 86 -0.57 1.74 -23.36
CA LYS A 86 0.81 1.87 -23.79
C LYS A 86 0.91 2.86 -24.96
N PRO A 87 1.71 3.94 -24.83
CA PRO A 87 1.86 4.95 -25.88
C PRO A 87 2.69 4.41 -27.05
N ALA A 88 2.76 5.19 -28.12
CA ALA A 88 3.65 4.88 -29.23
C ALA A 88 5.11 5.08 -28.81
N ALA A 89 6.00 4.22 -29.29
CA ALA A 89 7.42 4.30 -29.01
C ALA A 89 8.02 5.65 -29.44
N ASP A 90 9.10 6.06 -28.77
CA ASP A 90 9.86 7.29 -29.06
C ASP A 90 9.04 8.59 -28.90
N THR A 91 8.06 8.58 -27.98
CA THR A 91 7.24 9.77 -27.64
C THR A 91 7.53 10.27 -26.22
N ILE A 92 7.12 11.49 -25.89
CA ILE A 92 7.20 12.02 -24.51
C ILE A 92 6.33 11.14 -23.59
N GLU A 93 5.18 10.69 -24.09
CA GLU A 93 4.30 9.77 -23.39
C GLU A 93 4.98 8.43 -23.10
N ASP A 94 5.79 7.90 -24.02
CA ASP A 94 6.59 6.67 -23.84
C ASP A 94 7.62 6.83 -22.71
N ASP A 95 8.39 7.93 -22.73
CA ASP A 95 9.34 8.27 -21.66
C ASP A 95 8.66 8.37 -20.28
N ARG A 96 7.43 8.91 -20.23
CA ARG A 96 6.62 9.00 -19.01
C ARG A 96 6.08 7.64 -18.59
N PHE A 97 5.62 6.84 -19.55
CA PHE A 97 5.12 5.51 -19.31
C PHE A 97 6.20 4.61 -18.70
N ASP A 98 7.42 4.68 -19.20
CA ASP A 98 8.56 3.92 -18.68
C ASP A 98 8.84 4.22 -17.20
N ILE A 99 8.86 5.50 -16.79
CA ILE A 99 9.07 5.83 -15.37
C ILE A 99 7.87 5.44 -14.51
N PHE A 100 6.66 5.36 -15.06
CA PHE A 100 5.50 4.83 -14.35
C PHE A 100 5.61 3.31 -14.15
N CYS A 101 6.17 2.58 -15.12
CA CYS A 101 6.49 1.15 -14.99
C CYS A 101 7.54 0.92 -13.90
N ASP A 102 8.65 1.66 -13.93
CA ASP A 102 9.69 1.59 -12.89
C ASP A 102 9.12 1.87 -11.49
N TYR A 103 8.20 2.83 -11.40
CA TYR A 103 7.54 3.20 -10.16
C TYR A 103 6.56 2.11 -9.67
N LEU A 104 5.85 1.45 -10.58
CA LEU A 104 4.99 0.31 -10.28
C LEU A 104 5.82 -0.88 -9.78
N ASP A 105 6.87 -1.26 -10.50
CA ASP A 105 7.77 -2.35 -10.12
C ASP A 105 8.34 -2.11 -8.72
N LYS A 106 8.76 -0.86 -8.45
CA LYS A 106 9.22 -0.48 -7.12
C LYS A 106 8.10 -0.62 -6.08
N ALA A 107 6.90 -0.13 -6.36
CA ALA A 107 5.77 -0.25 -5.43
C ALA A 107 5.46 -1.72 -5.08
N CYS A 108 5.53 -2.62 -6.05
CA CYS A 108 5.26 -4.05 -5.89
C CYS A 108 6.28 -4.79 -5.00
N GLN A 109 7.47 -4.23 -4.75
CA GLN A 109 8.42 -4.81 -3.78
C GLN A 109 7.85 -4.90 -2.36
N ALA A 110 6.79 -4.16 -2.03
CA ALA A 110 6.07 -4.33 -0.77
C ALA A 110 5.53 -5.77 -0.60
N PHE A 111 5.10 -6.43 -1.68
CA PHE A 111 4.66 -7.83 -1.63
C PHE A 111 5.82 -8.78 -1.31
N GLU A 112 6.99 -8.57 -1.94
CA GLU A 112 8.18 -9.39 -1.66
C GLU A 112 8.59 -9.31 -0.18
N ILE A 113 8.57 -8.09 0.39
CA ILE A 113 8.87 -7.88 1.81
C ILE A 113 7.81 -8.55 2.68
N TYR A 114 6.53 -8.41 2.33
CA TYR A 114 5.44 -9.06 3.05
C TYR A 114 5.62 -10.58 3.07
N ASP A 115 5.86 -11.20 1.92
CA ASP A 115 6.05 -12.64 1.77
C ASP A 115 7.25 -13.16 2.57
N GLU A 116 8.38 -12.43 2.56
CA GLU A 116 9.57 -12.80 3.33
C GLU A 116 9.31 -12.87 4.85
N HIS A 117 8.40 -12.02 5.35
CA HIS A 117 8.08 -11.93 6.77
C HIS A 117 6.78 -12.65 7.14
N GLU A 118 6.08 -13.31 6.20
CA GLU A 118 4.76 -13.90 6.47
C GLU A 118 4.84 -14.98 7.56
N HIS A 119 5.82 -15.87 7.48
CA HIS A 119 5.94 -17.03 8.39
C HIS A 119 6.79 -16.76 9.64
N ARG A 120 7.28 -15.54 9.83
CA ARG A 120 8.08 -15.20 11.00
C ARG A 120 7.18 -15.05 12.24
N GLU A 121 7.62 -15.59 13.37
CA GLU A 121 6.93 -15.44 14.65
C GLU A 121 7.09 -14.00 15.16
N ILE A 122 6.08 -13.17 14.89
CA ILE A 122 6.04 -11.75 15.25
C ILE A 122 4.70 -11.49 15.92
N ASN A 123 4.72 -10.80 17.07
CA ASN A 123 3.52 -10.37 17.77
C ASN A 123 2.54 -9.65 16.82
N PHE A 124 1.25 -9.98 16.89
CA PHE A 124 0.25 -9.49 15.95
C PHE A 124 0.16 -7.97 15.90
N GLY A 125 0.29 -7.26 17.04
CA GLY A 125 0.25 -5.80 17.06
C GLY A 125 1.36 -5.17 16.23
N LYS A 126 2.60 -5.66 16.39
CA LYS A 126 3.75 -5.22 15.57
C LYS A 126 3.58 -5.60 14.11
N ARG A 127 3.08 -6.81 13.84
CA ARG A 127 2.80 -7.28 12.48
C ARG A 127 1.79 -6.39 11.77
N ILE A 128 0.66 -6.09 12.41
CA ILE A 128 -0.38 -5.18 11.89
C ILE A 128 0.22 -3.83 11.56
N TYR A 129 1.01 -3.25 12.47
CA TYR A 129 1.64 -1.95 12.26
C TYR A 129 2.50 -1.94 10.98
N LEU A 130 3.41 -2.91 10.85
CA LEU A 130 4.37 -2.96 9.74
C LEU A 130 3.71 -3.30 8.41
N GLU A 131 2.73 -4.21 8.42
CA GLU A 131 1.94 -4.51 7.22
C GLU A 131 1.08 -3.31 6.79
N CYS A 132 0.54 -2.53 7.73
CA CYS A 132 -0.16 -1.29 7.41
C CYS A 132 0.78 -0.22 6.80
N GLU A 133 2.03 -0.11 7.25
CA GLU A 133 3.02 0.77 6.62
C GLU A 133 3.28 0.39 5.16
N LEU A 134 3.50 -0.89 4.88
CA LEU A 134 3.67 -1.38 3.50
C LEU A 134 2.43 -1.11 2.64
N LEU A 135 1.25 -1.45 3.17
CA LEU A 135 -0.03 -1.21 2.48
C LEU A 135 -0.24 0.28 2.19
N GLU A 136 0.16 1.19 3.08
CA GLU A 136 0.02 2.62 2.81
C GLU A 136 0.90 3.09 1.64
N ILE A 137 2.16 2.65 1.62
CA ILE A 137 3.11 2.99 0.56
C ILE A 137 2.59 2.48 -0.78
N ILE A 138 2.33 1.16 -0.89
CA ILE A 138 1.91 0.56 -2.15
C ILE A 138 0.59 1.16 -2.68
N ASN A 139 -0.41 1.34 -1.81
CA ASN A 139 -1.69 1.90 -2.24
C ASN A 139 -1.54 3.37 -2.65
N LYS A 140 -0.63 4.13 -2.03
CA LYS A 140 -0.28 5.51 -2.45
C LYS A 140 0.36 5.53 -3.83
N SER A 141 1.30 4.63 -4.07
CA SER A 141 1.95 4.53 -5.36
C SER A 141 0.95 4.17 -6.47
N PHE A 142 0.07 3.21 -6.21
CA PHE A 142 -1.01 2.83 -7.13
C PHE A 142 -1.93 3.99 -7.49
N ASP A 143 -2.37 4.77 -6.51
CA ASP A 143 -3.20 5.96 -6.77
C ASP A 143 -2.47 7.03 -7.59
N THR A 144 -1.16 7.20 -7.35
CA THR A 144 -0.31 8.11 -8.13
C THR A 144 -0.26 7.66 -9.59
N ILE A 145 0.01 6.38 -9.85
CA ILE A 145 0.07 5.82 -11.21
C ILE A 145 -1.25 6.04 -11.94
N TYR A 146 -2.39 5.69 -11.35
CA TYR A 146 -3.69 5.90 -11.99
C TYR A 146 -3.91 7.36 -12.40
N LYS A 147 -3.70 8.30 -11.47
CA LYS A 147 -3.87 9.74 -11.71
C LYS A 147 -2.95 10.27 -12.80
N LYS A 148 -1.71 9.77 -12.86
CA LYS A 148 -0.72 10.18 -13.87
C LYS A 148 -1.02 9.57 -15.23
N MET A 149 -1.41 8.30 -15.29
CA MET A 149 -1.85 7.61 -16.51
C MET A 149 -3.17 8.17 -17.09
N GLU A 150 -4.04 8.75 -16.27
CA GLU A 150 -5.21 9.50 -16.77
C GLU A 150 -4.81 10.74 -17.59
N LYS A 151 -3.67 11.33 -17.25
CA LYS A 151 -3.13 12.56 -17.84
C LYS A 151 -1.80 12.30 -18.54
N LEU A 152 -1.68 11.13 -19.20
CA LEU A 152 -0.44 10.74 -19.87
C LEU A 152 -0.03 11.77 -20.95
N ASP A 153 -1.00 12.48 -21.51
CA ASP A 153 -0.82 13.53 -22.52
C ASP A 153 -0.72 14.96 -21.93
N GLU A 154 -0.43 15.10 -20.63
CA GLU A 154 -0.31 16.41 -19.95
C GLU A 154 0.81 17.29 -20.54
N PHE A 155 1.86 16.69 -21.08
CA PHE A 155 3.07 17.36 -21.56
C PHE A 155 3.29 17.27 -23.08
N LYS A 156 2.23 17.18 -23.91
CA LYS A 156 2.26 16.94 -25.37
C LYS A 156 3.46 17.50 -26.16
N ASP A 157 3.97 18.68 -25.79
CA ASP A 157 5.18 19.29 -26.37
C ASP A 157 6.15 19.85 -25.31
N ASP A 158 5.90 19.60 -24.03
CA ASP A 158 6.71 20.09 -22.90
C ASP A 158 7.69 19.02 -22.40
N ARG A 159 8.79 18.87 -23.15
CA ARG A 159 9.84 17.91 -22.81
C ARG A 159 10.49 18.23 -21.46
N ASP A 160 10.66 19.51 -21.13
CA ASP A 160 11.26 19.91 -19.86
C ASP A 160 10.33 19.56 -18.68
N GLY A 161 9.03 19.79 -18.83
CA GLY A 161 8.01 19.36 -17.87
C GLY A 161 8.01 17.84 -17.65
N ALA A 162 8.07 17.06 -18.73
CA ALA A 162 8.15 15.60 -18.65
C ALA A 162 9.45 15.10 -17.98
N LEU A 163 10.60 15.72 -18.29
CA LEU A 163 11.87 15.40 -17.64
C LEU A 163 11.85 15.74 -16.14
N ASN A 164 11.25 16.86 -15.76
CA ASN A 164 11.09 17.25 -14.37
C ASN A 164 10.19 16.26 -13.61
N GLU A 165 9.06 15.84 -14.20
CA GLU A 165 8.21 14.80 -13.60
C GLU A 165 8.98 13.50 -13.41
N ARG A 166 9.72 13.07 -14.42
CA ARG A 166 10.55 11.87 -14.35
C ARG A 166 11.54 11.93 -13.19
N ASP A 167 12.21 13.06 -13.02
CA ASP A 167 13.20 13.23 -11.94
C ASP A 167 12.53 13.27 -10.55
N ILE A 168 11.35 13.88 -10.42
CA ILE A 168 10.54 13.82 -9.19
C ILE A 168 10.17 12.36 -8.88
N MET A 169 9.70 11.61 -9.88
CA MET A 169 9.34 10.21 -9.68
C MET A 169 10.53 9.35 -9.33
N ARG A 170 11.71 9.60 -9.90
CA ARG A 170 12.96 8.95 -9.48
C ARG A 170 13.28 9.21 -8.01
N ILE A 171 13.05 10.42 -7.51
CA ILE A 171 13.20 10.73 -6.08
C ILE A 171 12.19 9.93 -5.25
N ASP A 172 10.95 9.81 -5.70
CA ASP A 172 9.94 9.02 -5.01
C ASP A 172 10.30 7.51 -5.01
N ILE A 173 10.84 6.97 -6.10
CA ILE A 173 11.38 5.60 -6.17
C ILE A 173 12.46 5.39 -5.10
N ARG A 174 13.42 6.32 -5.01
CA ARG A 174 14.49 6.25 -3.99
C ARG A 174 13.96 6.41 -2.57
N THR A 175 12.90 7.20 -2.40
CA THR A 175 12.23 7.34 -1.11
C THR A 175 11.58 6.03 -0.70
N MET A 176 10.92 5.33 -1.63
CA MET A 176 10.38 3.98 -1.39
C MET A 176 11.47 2.98 -1.00
N ASP A 177 12.63 2.97 -1.68
CA ASP A 177 13.77 2.11 -1.31
C ASP A 177 14.16 2.29 0.18
N VAL A 178 14.27 3.55 0.63
CA VAL A 178 14.61 3.87 2.02
C VAL A 178 13.51 3.42 2.98
N GLN A 179 12.24 3.71 2.65
CA GLN A 179 11.10 3.31 3.48
C GLN A 179 11.01 1.78 3.63
N TYR A 180 11.16 1.05 2.54
CA TYR A 180 11.16 -0.41 2.54
C TYR A 180 12.31 -1.00 3.33
N SER A 181 13.51 -0.44 3.19
CA SER A 181 14.66 -0.85 4.00
C SER A 181 14.39 -0.68 5.50
N LEU A 182 13.81 0.45 5.90
CA LEU A 182 13.45 0.73 7.30
C LEU A 182 12.35 -0.21 7.82
N ILE A 183 11.32 -0.46 7.02
CA ILE A 183 10.23 -1.38 7.40
C ILE A 183 10.74 -2.81 7.52
N HIS A 184 11.55 -3.26 6.55
CA HIS A 184 12.20 -4.56 6.58
C HIS A 184 13.06 -4.70 7.85
N GLU A 185 13.90 -3.72 8.17
CA GLU A 185 14.69 -3.73 9.41
C GLU A 185 13.81 -3.87 10.66
N ARG A 186 12.66 -3.19 10.71
CA ARG A 186 11.71 -3.29 11.83
C ARG A 186 11.02 -4.65 11.91
N PHE A 187 10.75 -5.32 10.79
CA PHE A 187 10.30 -6.71 10.80
C PHE A 187 11.36 -7.61 11.44
N LEU A 188 12.62 -7.50 11.01
CA LEU A 188 13.73 -8.29 11.56
C LEU A 188 13.94 -8.02 13.05
N LYS A 189 13.93 -6.75 13.47
CA LYS A 189 14.01 -6.39 14.89
C LYS A 189 12.85 -6.94 15.70
N SER A 190 11.62 -6.90 15.15
CA SER A 190 10.45 -7.44 15.83
C SER A 190 10.53 -8.95 15.99
N PHE A 191 11.03 -9.67 14.98
CA PHE A 191 11.28 -11.11 15.01
C PHE A 191 12.41 -11.49 15.99
N LEU A 192 13.46 -10.66 16.08
CA LEU A 192 14.60 -10.85 16.99
C LEU A 192 14.35 -10.28 18.40
N GLU A 193 13.14 -9.83 18.70
CA GLU A 193 12.76 -9.18 19.97
C GLU A 193 13.64 -7.96 20.34
N MET A 194 14.17 -7.27 19.33
CA MET A 194 14.95 -6.05 19.49
C MET A 194 14.05 -4.80 19.50
N GLU A 195 14.53 -3.76 20.18
CA GLU A 195 13.87 -2.45 20.22
C GLU A 195 13.98 -1.71 18.88
N TRP A 196 12.91 -1.01 18.52
CA TRP A 196 12.88 -0.02 17.45
C TRP A 196 11.87 1.09 17.72
#